data_AF-A0A377TTZ3-F1
#
_entry.id   AF-A0A377TTZ3-F1
#
_cell.length_a   1.000
_cell.length_b   1.000
_cell.length_c   1.000
_cell.angle_alpha   90.00
_cell.angle_beta   90.00
_cell.angle_gamma   90.00
#
_symmetry.space_group_name_H-M   'P 1'
#
loop_
_entity.id
_entity.type
_entity.pdbx_description
1 polymer ?
#
loop_
_entity_poly.entity_id
_entity_poly.type
_entity_poly.pdbx_seq_one_letter_code
_entity_poly.pdbx_strand_id
1 'polypeptide(L)'
;MNKAKRLAILTRLRENDPHPTTELHFSSPFELLIAVLLSAQATDVSVNKATAKLYPVANTPAAMLALGVDGVKSYIKTIGLFNSKAENVIKTCRILLEQHNGEVPEDRAALEALPAWAVKPPTWY
;
A
#
# COMPACT_ATOMS: atom_id res chain seq x y z
N MET A 1 7.64 -29.40 14.42
CA MET A 1 7.39 -28.23 15.30
C MET A 1 6.17 -28.52 16.18
N ASN A 2 6.25 -28.45 17.51
CA ASN A 2 5.11 -28.74 18.42
C ASN A 2 4.48 -27.45 19.01
N LYS A 3 3.35 -27.59 19.72
CA LYS A 3 2.62 -26.45 20.32
C LYS A 3 3.50 -25.63 21.27
N ALA A 4 4.26 -26.30 22.15
CA ALA A 4 5.12 -25.65 23.13
C ALA A 4 6.21 -24.79 22.47
N LYS A 5 6.89 -25.30 21.43
CA LYS A 5 7.91 -24.54 20.68
C LYS A 5 7.32 -23.33 19.96
N ARG A 6 6.14 -23.46 19.34
CA ARG A 6 5.47 -22.32 18.67
C ARG A 6 5.13 -21.21 19.65
N LEU A 7 4.56 -21.57 20.81
CA LEU A 7 4.23 -20.59 21.85
C LEU A 7 5.50 -19.89 22.37
N ALA A 8 6.57 -20.63 22.65
CA ALA A 8 7.83 -20.05 23.11
C ALA A 8 8.44 -19.07 22.08
N ILE A 9 8.35 -19.36 20.79
CA ILE A 9 8.80 -18.44 19.73
C ILE A 9 7.96 -17.16 19.72
N LEU A 10 6.63 -17.27 19.69
CA LEU A 10 5.73 -16.12 19.64
C LEU A 10 5.84 -15.25 20.90
N THR A 11 6.01 -15.86 22.07
CA THR A 11 6.25 -15.13 23.32
C THR A 11 7.53 -14.31 23.25
N ARG A 12 8.64 -14.90 22.78
CA ARG A 12 9.92 -14.18 22.65
C ARG A 12 9.85 -13.05 21.62
N LEU A 13 9.17 -13.29 20.50
CA LEU A 13 8.98 -12.24 19.48
C LEU A 13 8.18 -11.06 20.05
N ARG A 14 7.10 -11.33 20.79
CA ARG A 14 6.29 -10.31 21.45
C ARG A 14 7.03 -9.58 22.57
N GLU A 15 7.89 -10.26 23.32
CA GLU A 15 8.72 -9.64 24.36
C GLU A 15 9.79 -8.73 23.74
N ASN A 16 10.34 -9.11 22.59
CA ASN A 16 11.35 -8.33 21.89
C ASN A 16 10.75 -7.07 21.20
N ASP A 17 9.57 -7.21 20.61
CA ASP A 17 8.81 -6.10 20.05
C ASP A 17 7.31 -6.30 20.37
N PRO A 18 6.76 -5.56 21.36
CA PRO A 18 5.36 -5.71 21.75
C PRO A 18 4.35 -5.22 20.70
N HIS A 19 4.77 -4.29 19.84
CA HIS A 19 3.89 -3.63 18.87
C HIS A 19 4.58 -3.51 17.50
N PRO A 20 4.94 -4.65 16.87
CA PRO A 20 5.61 -4.63 15.58
C PRO A 20 4.67 -4.02 14.55
N THR A 21 5.20 -3.08 13.78
CA THR A 21 4.47 -2.38 12.71
C THR A 21 5.25 -2.46 11.40
N THR A 22 4.65 -2.02 10.31
CA THR A 22 5.32 -1.93 9.01
C THR A 22 6.44 -0.88 9.03
N GLU A 23 7.49 -1.09 8.22
CA GLU A 23 8.55 -0.11 7.98
C GLU A 23 8.13 0.98 6.98
N LEU A 24 6.97 0.83 6.33
CA LEU A 24 6.41 1.83 5.43
C LEU A 24 5.92 3.05 6.22
N HIS A 25 6.25 4.24 5.75
CA HIS A 25 5.81 5.49 6.37
C HIS A 25 4.44 5.91 5.83
N PHE A 26 3.47 6.10 6.75
CA PHE A 26 2.11 6.54 6.43
C PHE A 26 1.50 7.28 7.64
N SER A 27 0.50 8.11 7.36
CA SER A 27 -0.30 8.83 8.36
C SER A 27 -1.80 8.59 8.23
N SER A 28 -2.23 7.87 7.18
CA SER A 28 -3.64 7.52 6.93
C SER A 28 -3.78 6.14 6.27
N PRO A 29 -4.97 5.52 6.33
CA PRO A 29 -5.24 4.27 5.60
C PRO A 29 -4.99 4.38 4.10
N PHE A 30 -5.28 5.55 3.49
CA PHE A 30 -5.01 5.80 2.08
C PHE A 30 -3.51 5.82 1.79
N GLU A 31 -2.71 6.52 2.60
CA GLU A 31 -1.25 6.53 2.44
C GLU A 31 -0.66 5.13 2.59
N LEU A 32 -1.17 4.32 3.51
CA LEU A 32 -0.74 2.93 3.64
C LEU A 32 -1.11 2.10 2.42
N LEU A 33 -2.34 2.23 1.91
CA LEU A 33 -2.80 1.51 0.71
C LEU A 33 -1.90 1.84 -0.50
N ILE A 34 -1.58 3.11 -0.72
CA ILE A 34 -0.69 3.53 -1.81
C ILE A 34 0.73 3.02 -1.58
N ALA A 35 1.27 3.07 -0.36
CA ALA A 35 2.60 2.55 -0.06
C ALA A 35 2.71 1.04 -0.34
N VAL A 36 1.69 0.26 0.06
CA VAL A 36 1.61 -1.18 -0.23
C VAL A 36 1.45 -1.46 -1.72
N LEU A 37 0.69 -0.64 -2.45
CA LEU A 37 0.59 -0.74 -3.91
C LEU A 37 1.96 -0.57 -4.58
N LEU A 38 2.76 0.38 -4.07
CA LEU A 38 4.08 0.70 -4.60
C LEU A 38 5.16 -0.31 -4.19
N SER A 39 4.95 -1.08 -3.11
CA SER A 39 5.96 -2.00 -2.56
C SER A 39 6.15 -3.29 -3.37
N ALA A 40 5.23 -3.62 -4.28
CA ALA A 40 5.37 -4.78 -5.15
C ALA A 40 6.70 -4.75 -5.92
N GLN A 41 7.59 -5.72 -5.66
CA GLN A 41 8.95 -5.77 -6.22
C GLN A 41 9.79 -4.49 -5.99
N ALA A 42 9.61 -3.87 -4.82
CA ALA A 42 10.39 -2.73 -4.36
C ALA A 42 10.83 -2.94 -2.90
N THR A 43 11.74 -2.09 -2.41
CA THR A 43 12.15 -2.10 -1.01
C THR A 43 11.39 -1.01 -0.25
N ASP A 44 11.11 -1.22 1.03
CA ASP A 44 10.41 -0.22 1.85
C ASP A 44 11.16 1.12 1.86
N VAL A 45 12.50 1.09 1.83
CA VAL A 45 13.35 2.28 1.69
C VAL A 45 13.09 3.04 0.38
N SER A 46 12.92 2.36 -0.75
CA SER A 46 12.68 3.03 -2.04
C SER A 46 11.25 3.58 -2.13
N VAL A 47 10.28 2.87 -1.54
CA VAL A 47 8.90 3.35 -1.40
C VAL A 47 8.87 4.61 -0.53
N ASN A 48 9.45 4.57 0.67
CA ASN A 48 9.49 5.69 1.60
C ASN A 48 10.15 6.95 0.99
N LYS A 49 11.20 6.78 0.17
CA LYS A 49 11.84 7.90 -0.55
C LYS A 49 10.92 8.55 -1.59
N ALA A 50 10.07 7.77 -2.25
CA ALA A 50 9.13 8.28 -3.24
C ALA A 50 7.91 8.92 -2.55
N THR A 51 7.34 8.25 -1.56
CA THR A 51 6.16 8.73 -0.82
C THR A 51 6.44 9.99 -0.02
N ALA A 52 7.65 10.13 0.55
CA ALA A 52 8.08 11.37 1.20
C ALA A 52 8.03 12.61 0.29
N LYS A 53 8.11 12.42 -1.04
CA LYS A 53 7.97 13.51 -2.03
C LYS A 53 6.55 13.62 -2.58
N LEU A 54 5.85 12.49 -2.72
CA LEU A 54 4.51 12.43 -3.30
C LEU A 54 3.43 12.91 -2.31
N TYR A 55 3.45 12.44 -1.06
CA TYR A 55 2.37 12.70 -0.11
C TYR A 55 2.21 14.18 0.28
N PRO A 56 3.27 15.00 0.39
CA PRO A 56 3.12 16.44 0.60
C PRO A 56 2.34 17.16 -0.51
N VAL A 57 2.30 16.61 -1.73
CA VAL A 57 1.56 17.21 -2.86
C VAL A 57 0.23 16.50 -3.16
N ALA A 58 0.14 15.20 -2.88
CA ALA A 58 -1.04 14.39 -3.13
C ALA A 58 -1.10 13.18 -2.19
N ASN A 59 -1.91 13.27 -1.14
CA ASN A 59 -2.18 12.19 -0.19
C ASN A 59 -3.67 11.89 0.01
N THR A 60 -4.52 12.26 -0.94
CA THR A 60 -5.93 11.88 -0.99
C THR A 60 -6.29 11.34 -2.37
N PRO A 61 -7.34 10.51 -2.53
CA PRO A 61 -7.75 10.03 -3.83
C PRO A 61 -8.00 11.16 -4.85
N ALA A 62 -8.65 12.24 -4.41
CA ALA A 62 -8.94 13.39 -5.26
C ALA A 62 -7.66 14.12 -5.71
N ALA A 63 -6.72 14.39 -4.78
CA ALA A 63 -5.46 15.04 -5.12
C ALA A 63 -4.59 14.17 -6.05
N MET A 64 -4.58 12.85 -5.81
CA MET A 64 -3.86 11.89 -6.65
C MET A 64 -4.43 11.82 -8.07
N LEU A 65 -5.76 11.87 -8.22
CA LEU A 65 -6.42 11.95 -9.52
C LEU A 65 -6.15 13.27 -10.24
N ALA A 66 -6.17 14.39 -9.52
CA ALA A 66 -5.85 15.70 -10.07
C ALA A 66 -4.39 15.78 -10.56
N LEU A 67 -3.47 15.11 -9.86
CA LEU A 67 -2.08 14.98 -10.29
C LEU A 67 -1.94 14.14 -11.56
N GLY A 68 -2.84 13.17 -11.77
CA GLY A 68 -2.90 12.34 -12.96
C GLY A 68 -1.76 11.32 -13.05
N VAL A 69 -1.83 10.44 -14.06
CA VAL A 69 -0.88 9.33 -14.23
C VAL A 69 0.55 9.86 -14.40
N ASP A 70 0.77 10.84 -15.27
CA ASP A 70 2.12 11.35 -15.55
C ASP A 70 2.71 12.13 -14.37
N GLY A 71 1.87 12.87 -13.64
CA GLY A 71 2.28 13.50 -12.40
C GLY A 71 2.75 12.46 -11.39
N VAL A 72 1.96 11.41 -11.13
CA VAL A 72 2.36 10.30 -10.22
C VAL A 72 3.67 9.66 -10.69
N LYS A 73 3.79 9.31 -11.98
CA LYS A 73 5.02 8.71 -12.55
C LYS A 73 6.26 9.53 -12.21
N SER A 74 6.17 10.87 -12.27
CA SER A 74 7.31 11.75 -11.99
C SER A 74 7.88 11.59 -10.57
N TYR A 75 7.01 11.31 -9.58
CA TYR A 75 7.40 11.10 -8.18
C TYR A 75 7.87 9.68 -7.89
N ILE A 76 7.31 8.67 -8.57
CA ILE A 76 7.60 7.25 -8.30
C ILE A 76 8.56 6.59 -9.31
N LYS A 77 9.12 7.34 -10.27
CA LYS A 77 10.00 6.81 -11.34
C LYS A 77 11.24 6.04 -10.86
N THR A 78 11.64 6.22 -9.60
CA THR A 78 12.76 5.49 -8.98
C THR A 78 12.37 4.07 -8.55
N ILE A 79 11.09 3.72 -8.60
CA ILE A 79 10.56 2.41 -8.22
C ILE A 79 10.37 1.55 -9.48
N GLY A 80 10.71 0.26 -9.41
CA GLY A 80 10.43 -0.68 -10.50
C GLY A 80 8.94 -0.75 -10.83
N LEU A 81 8.62 -0.96 -12.11
CA LEU A 81 7.24 -1.05 -12.63
C LEU A 81 6.41 0.24 -12.43
N PHE A 82 7.07 1.41 -12.30
CA PHE A 82 6.39 2.67 -12.01
C PHE A 82 5.27 3.03 -13.01
N ASN A 83 5.38 2.62 -14.27
CA ASN A 83 4.35 2.90 -15.27
C ASN A 83 3.01 2.25 -14.92
N SER A 84 3.01 0.92 -14.72
CA SER A 84 1.80 0.18 -14.35
C SER A 84 1.34 0.52 -12.94
N LYS A 85 2.27 0.78 -12.01
CA LYS A 85 1.94 1.26 -10.67
C LYS A 85 1.19 2.58 -10.69
N ALA A 86 1.64 3.57 -11.45
CA ALA A 86 0.95 4.86 -11.56
C ALA A 86 -0.48 4.69 -12.10
N GLU A 87 -0.66 3.87 -13.13
CA GLU A 87 -2.00 3.56 -13.66
C GLU A 87 -2.89 2.90 -12.60
N ASN A 88 -2.35 1.95 -11.83
CA ASN A 88 -3.08 1.28 -10.77
C ASN A 88 -3.42 2.22 -9.60
N VAL A 89 -2.53 3.15 -9.24
CA VAL A 89 -2.82 4.20 -8.25
C VAL A 89 -4.02 5.02 -8.71
N ILE A 90 -3.99 5.53 -9.94
CA ILE A 90 -5.07 6.37 -10.48
C ILE A 90 -6.40 5.61 -10.59
N LYS A 91 -6.38 4.36 -11.09
CA LYS A 91 -7.58 3.51 -11.14
C LYS A 91 -8.15 3.23 -9.76
N THR A 92 -7.27 2.95 -8.78
CA THR A 92 -7.68 2.75 -7.38
C THR A 92 -8.35 4.00 -6.83
N CYS A 93 -7.72 5.18 -7.00
CA CYS A 93 -8.29 6.44 -6.52
C CYS A 93 -9.67 6.73 -7.14
N ARG A 94 -9.86 6.40 -8.43
CA ARG A 94 -11.16 6.52 -9.11
C ARG A 94 -12.22 5.64 -8.45
N ILE A 95 -11.92 4.36 -8.23
CA ILE A 95 -12.85 3.43 -7.57
C ILE A 95 -13.18 3.89 -6.15
N LEU A 96 -12.19 4.37 -5.39
CA LEU A 96 -12.44 4.88 -4.04
C LEU A 96 -13.43 6.04 -4.06
N LEU A 97 -13.28 7.02 -4.97
CA LEU A 97 -14.23 8.12 -5.08
C LEU A 97 -15.63 7.70 -5.56
N GLU A 98 -15.69 6.81 -6.55
CA GLU A 98 -16.95 6.42 -7.20
C GLU A 98 -17.77 5.43 -6.35
N GLN A 99 -17.11 4.53 -5.63
CA GLN A 99 -17.75 3.38 -4.97
C GLN A 99 -17.61 3.39 -3.45
N HIS A 100 -16.63 4.13 -2.91
CA HIS A 100 -16.32 4.15 -1.47
C HIS A 100 -16.24 5.56 -0.89
N ASN A 101 -16.84 6.56 -1.56
CA ASN A 101 -16.90 7.95 -1.11
C ASN A 101 -15.53 8.59 -0.77
N GLY A 102 -14.46 8.07 -1.37
CA GLY A 102 -13.08 8.53 -1.14
C GLY A 102 -12.38 7.90 0.06
N GLU A 103 -13.00 6.92 0.72
CA GLU A 103 -12.44 6.23 1.87
C GLU A 103 -11.91 4.84 1.51
N VAL A 104 -10.91 4.36 2.26
CA VAL A 104 -10.40 2.99 2.09
C VAL A 104 -11.36 2.03 2.79
N PRO A 105 -11.97 1.07 2.09
CA PRO A 105 -12.94 0.17 2.70
C PRO A 105 -12.26 -0.77 3.71
N GLU A 106 -12.93 -1.00 4.85
CA GLU A 106 -12.52 -2.00 5.85
C GLU A 106 -13.01 -3.42 5.51
N ASP A 107 -13.63 -3.60 4.33
CA ASP A 107 -14.06 -4.89 3.81
C ASP A 107 -12.97 -5.54 2.94
N ARG A 108 -12.67 -6.81 3.22
CA ARG A 108 -11.64 -7.57 2.54
C ARG A 108 -11.94 -7.74 1.04
N ALA A 109 -13.19 -8.09 0.69
CA ALA A 109 -13.55 -8.33 -0.70
C ALA A 109 -13.49 -7.05 -1.53
N ALA A 110 -13.89 -5.91 -0.94
CA ALA A 110 -13.76 -4.59 -1.55
C ALA A 110 -12.28 -4.20 -1.81
N LEU A 111 -11.38 -4.47 -0.85
CA LEU A 111 -9.94 -4.23 -1.05
C LEU A 111 -9.36 -5.11 -2.16
N GLU A 112 -9.77 -6.38 -2.25
CA GLU A 112 -9.32 -7.34 -3.26
C GLU A 112 -9.82 -6.99 -4.67
N ALA A 113 -10.97 -6.32 -4.78
CA ALA A 113 -11.50 -5.81 -6.04
C ALA A 113 -10.69 -4.63 -6.60
N LEU A 114 -9.79 -4.02 -5.81
CA LEU A 114 -8.96 -2.92 -6.29
C LEU A 114 -7.88 -3.43 -7.29
N PRO A 115 -7.55 -2.65 -8.35
CA PRO A 115 -6.75 -3.08 -9.49
C PRO A 115 -5.38 -3.69 -9.15
N ALA A 116 -4.75 -3.24 -8.06
CA ALA A 116 -3.44 -3.75 -7.66
C ALA A 116 -3.48 -5.07 -6.89
N TRP A 117 -4.61 -5.40 -6.26
CA TRP A 117 -4.76 -6.59 -5.42
C TRP A 117 -5.23 -7.81 -6.22
N ALA A 118 -5.97 -7.60 -7.31
CA ALA A 118 -6.46 -8.64 -8.21
C ALA A 118 -5.36 -9.50 -8.90
N VAL A 119 -4.08 -9.13 -8.78
CA VAL A 119 -2.95 -9.84 -9.40
C VAL A 119 -2.34 -10.92 -8.47
N LYS A 120 -2.75 -11.02 -7.19
CA LYS A 120 -2.22 -12.06 -6.29
C LYS A 120 -2.88 -13.43 -6.55
N PRO A 121 -2.10 -14.54 -6.53
CA PRO A 121 -2.64 -15.85 -6.85
C PRO A 121 -3.63 -16.34 -5.78
N PRO A 122 -4.62 -17.17 -6.16
CA PRO A 122 -5.63 -17.67 -5.24
C PRO A 122 -5.09 -18.50 -4.07
N THR A 123 -3.81 -18.84 -4.08
CA THR A 123 -3.15 -19.60 -3.01
C THR A 123 -2.82 -18.78 -1.77
N TRP A 124 -3.09 -17.47 -1.79
CA TRP A 124 -2.99 -16.58 -0.62
C TRP A 124 -4.32 -16.50 0.16
N TYR A 125 -5.33 -17.27 -0.25
CA TYR A 125 -6.63 -17.42 0.43
C TYR A 125 -6.66 -18.61 1.37
#